data_AF-A0A2V8L4S3-F1
#
_entry.id   AF-A0A2V8L4S3-F1
#
_cell.length_a   1.000
_cell.length_b   1.000
_cell.length_c   1.000
_cell.angle_alpha   90.00
_cell.angle_beta   90.00
_cell.angle_gamma   90.00
#
_symmetry.space_group_name_H-M   'P 1'
#
loop_
_entity.id
_entity.type
_entity.pdbx_description
1 polymer ?
#
loop_
_entity_poly.entity_id
_entity_poly.type
_entity_poly.pdbx_seq_one_letter_code
_entity_poly.pdbx_strand_id
1 'polypeptide(L)'
;GSPFEQFQKHGMETAKLNKIVRQRDPRLRQVVKKLSVSQVREAIESLHRQGRIVEVAADERRLLAIADAYCNSPQNSLVISPANKERGLLNALIHRQLQHDGKVSRADHQMTVYVNRQDMTGTERTFANAYVADEDIVRYNRMSNVHGFKVGDYARVTATNHERNEITVETKDGHAVTYNPTRLSGVNVYQERERNFSEGDRIQFRAPFAEHRVANGELGTIRQIKDEEFIVALDSGREIGFETEKFRHIDHGYAVTSYSSQGQTVDRVLVNADANESDLLLNQRMGYVAVSRAREEALIFTNSTDQLKAALDRNVDKEMAIEALRQSRERNLPSQEESERFLTPTNETHLEQAFERDNSRVESIENGQAREEMDLDLGS
;
A
#
# COMPACT_ATOMS: atom_id res chain seq x y z
N GLY A 1 -16.80 6.48 0.69
CA GLY A 1 -18.10 6.15 0.09
C GLY A 1 -17.92 5.63 -1.34
N SER A 2 -19.01 5.14 -1.93
CA SER A 2 -19.14 4.69 -3.33
C SER A 2 -20.15 5.58 -4.09
N PRO A 3 -19.84 6.86 -4.36
CA PRO A 3 -20.83 7.84 -4.83
C PRO A 3 -21.54 7.40 -6.12
N PHE A 4 -20.80 6.80 -7.06
CA PHE A 4 -21.36 6.31 -8.31
C PHE A 4 -22.44 5.23 -8.10
N GLU A 5 -22.17 4.23 -7.24
CA GLU A 5 -23.12 3.17 -6.93
C GLU A 5 -24.36 3.72 -6.23
N GLN A 6 -24.17 4.69 -5.33
CA GLN A 6 -25.28 5.39 -4.68
C GLN A 6 -26.13 6.16 -5.71
N PHE A 7 -25.52 6.87 -6.66
CA PHE A 7 -26.27 7.51 -7.74
C PHE A 7 -27.03 6.50 -8.62
N GLN A 8 -26.45 5.34 -8.92
CA GLN A 8 -27.16 4.27 -9.64
C GLN A 8 -28.38 3.76 -8.85
N LYS A 9 -28.21 3.52 -7.53
CA LYS A 9 -29.29 3.13 -6.62
C LYS A 9 -30.41 4.19 -6.53
N HIS A 10 -30.08 5.46 -6.74
CA HIS A 10 -31.01 6.59 -6.68
C HIS A 10 -31.47 7.10 -8.07
N GLY A 11 -31.44 6.24 -9.09
CA GLY A 11 -32.12 6.50 -10.36
C GLY A 11 -31.30 7.21 -11.43
N MET A 12 -29.97 7.29 -11.30
CA MET A 12 -29.10 7.75 -12.39
C MET A 12 -29.25 6.82 -13.61
N GLU A 13 -29.55 7.39 -14.77
CA GLU A 13 -29.59 6.65 -16.04
C GLU A 13 -28.22 6.03 -16.34
N THR A 14 -28.21 4.74 -16.70
CA THR A 14 -26.98 4.00 -16.95
C THR A 14 -27.09 3.15 -18.20
N ALA A 15 -26.04 3.18 -19.02
CA ALA A 15 -25.82 2.20 -20.08
C ALA A 15 -24.94 1.07 -19.53
N LYS A 16 -25.32 -0.19 -19.75
CA LYS A 16 -24.58 -1.37 -19.29
C LYS A 16 -23.90 -2.08 -20.46
N LEU A 17 -22.58 -2.19 -20.41
CA LEU A 17 -21.80 -2.99 -21.35
C LEU A 17 -21.65 -4.42 -20.83
N ASN A 18 -22.56 -5.30 -21.23
CA ASN A 18 -22.63 -6.68 -20.70
C ASN A 18 -21.83 -7.71 -21.52
N LYS A 19 -21.25 -7.29 -22.65
CA LYS A 19 -20.52 -8.20 -23.55
C LYS A 19 -19.03 -8.16 -23.25
N ILE A 20 -18.51 -9.27 -22.71
CA ILE A 20 -17.07 -9.47 -22.50
C ILE A 20 -16.44 -9.86 -23.85
N VAL A 21 -15.59 -8.98 -24.38
CA VAL A 21 -14.93 -9.16 -25.69
C VAL A 21 -13.44 -9.49 -25.60
N ARG A 22 -12.82 -9.33 -24.42
CA ARG A 22 -11.36 -9.42 -24.25
C ARG A 22 -10.82 -10.86 -24.39
N GLN A 23 -11.42 -11.81 -23.68
CA GLN A 23 -10.96 -13.20 -23.67
C GLN A 23 -11.24 -13.86 -25.02
N ARG A 24 -10.22 -14.45 -25.64
CA ARG A 24 -10.36 -15.21 -26.90
C ARG A 24 -10.79 -16.65 -26.61
N ASP A 25 -10.23 -17.31 -25.59
CA ASP A 25 -10.70 -18.61 -25.10
C ASP A 25 -12.13 -18.51 -24.51
N PRO A 26 -13.15 -19.17 -25.10
CA PRO A 26 -14.51 -19.17 -24.58
C PRO A 26 -14.63 -19.70 -23.14
N ARG A 27 -13.78 -20.65 -22.75
CA ARG A 27 -13.78 -21.24 -21.40
C ARG A 27 -13.30 -20.23 -20.36
N LEU A 28 -12.26 -19.47 -20.69
CA LEU A 28 -11.79 -18.36 -19.85
C LEU A 28 -12.82 -17.21 -19.80
N ARG A 29 -13.46 -16.90 -20.93
CA ARG A 29 -14.53 -15.89 -20.97
C ARG A 29 -15.69 -16.23 -20.02
N GLN A 30 -16.05 -17.51 -19.91
CA GLN A 30 -17.09 -17.96 -18.97
C GLN A 30 -16.67 -17.76 -17.51
N VAL A 31 -15.41 -18.02 -17.17
CA VAL A 31 -14.86 -17.75 -15.83
C VAL A 31 -14.94 -16.27 -15.51
N VAL A 32 -14.48 -15.40 -16.42
CA VAL A 32 -14.52 -13.95 -16.21
C VAL A 32 -15.96 -13.45 -16.07
N LYS A 33 -16.91 -14.01 -16.84
CA LYS A 33 -18.34 -13.71 -16.69
C LYS A 33 -18.83 -14.05 -15.29
N LYS A 34 -18.53 -15.24 -14.76
CA LYS A 34 -18.91 -15.64 -13.40
C LYS A 34 -18.32 -14.71 -12.34
N LEU A 35 -17.02 -14.40 -12.44
CA LEU A 35 -16.36 -13.45 -11.53
C LEU A 35 -16.99 -12.05 -11.57
N SER A 36 -17.44 -11.59 -12.74
CA SER A 36 -18.08 -10.27 -12.90
C SER A 36 -19.45 -10.14 -12.23
N VAL A 37 -20.12 -11.26 -11.94
CA VAL A 37 -21.44 -11.33 -11.29
C VAL A 37 -21.38 -11.98 -9.91
N SER A 38 -20.21 -11.98 -9.28
CA SER A 38 -19.99 -12.54 -7.93
C SER A 38 -20.25 -14.03 -7.76
N GLN A 39 -20.20 -14.81 -8.84
CA GLN A 39 -20.24 -16.29 -8.80
C GLN A 39 -18.82 -16.84 -8.61
N VAL A 40 -18.19 -16.51 -7.49
CA VAL A 40 -16.77 -16.80 -7.25
C VAL A 40 -16.52 -18.29 -7.15
N ARG A 41 -17.33 -19.00 -6.35
CA ARG A 41 -17.18 -20.44 -6.14
C ARG A 41 -17.24 -21.21 -7.46
N GLU A 42 -18.24 -20.95 -8.30
CA GLU A 42 -18.38 -21.61 -9.60
C GLU A 42 -17.31 -21.18 -10.61
N ALA A 43 -16.70 -20.00 -10.43
CA ALA A 43 -15.57 -19.55 -11.24
C ALA A 43 -14.29 -20.31 -10.88
N ILE A 44 -13.99 -20.46 -9.58
CA ILE A 44 -12.82 -21.20 -9.09
C ILE A 44 -12.94 -22.68 -9.42
N GLU A 45 -14.10 -23.30 -9.23
CA GLU A 45 -14.34 -24.68 -9.67
C GLU A 45 -14.19 -24.84 -11.19
N SER A 46 -14.57 -23.82 -11.96
CA SER A 46 -14.37 -23.85 -13.41
C SER A 46 -12.91 -23.71 -13.80
N LEU A 47 -12.13 -22.86 -13.13
CA LEU A 47 -10.68 -22.75 -13.34
C LEU A 47 -9.97 -24.06 -12.97
N HIS A 48 -10.35 -24.67 -11.85
CA HIS A 48 -9.77 -25.94 -11.40
C HIS A 48 -10.03 -27.05 -12.43
N ARG A 49 -11.28 -27.23 -12.88
CA ARG A 49 -11.62 -28.21 -13.94
C ARG A 49 -10.93 -27.94 -15.28
N GLN A 50 -10.56 -26.70 -15.56
CA GLN A 50 -9.82 -26.33 -16.77
C GLN A 50 -8.30 -26.56 -16.62
N GLY A 51 -7.81 -27.02 -15.47
CA GLY A 51 -6.37 -27.17 -15.21
C GLY A 51 -5.66 -25.84 -15.00
N ARG A 52 -6.39 -24.78 -14.62
CA ARG A 52 -5.87 -23.41 -14.48
C ARG A 52 -5.53 -23.02 -13.03
N ILE A 53 -5.58 -23.97 -12.11
CA ILE A 53 -5.17 -23.78 -10.70
C ILE A 53 -4.02 -24.75 -10.42
N VAL A 54 -2.92 -24.19 -9.93
CA VAL A 54 -1.73 -24.92 -9.50
C VAL A 54 -1.60 -24.75 -8.00
N GLU A 55 -1.79 -25.84 -7.26
CA GLU A 55 -1.67 -25.82 -5.80
C GLU A 55 -0.22 -26.15 -5.39
N VAL A 56 0.42 -25.22 -4.69
CA VAL A 56 1.78 -25.35 -4.15
C VAL A 56 1.79 -24.79 -2.73
N ALA A 57 1.77 -25.69 -1.75
CA ALA A 57 1.58 -25.35 -0.34
C ALA A 57 2.69 -24.47 0.25
N ALA A 58 3.95 -24.65 -0.17
CA ALA A 58 5.08 -23.89 0.36
C ALA A 58 5.33 -22.62 -0.47
N ASP A 59 5.39 -21.47 0.20
CA ASP A 59 5.50 -20.15 -0.45
C ASP A 59 6.70 -20.06 -1.40
N GLU A 60 7.89 -20.43 -0.95
CA GLU A 60 9.09 -20.38 -1.79
C GLU A 60 8.95 -21.23 -3.07
N ARG A 61 8.40 -22.45 -2.94
CA ARG A 61 8.14 -23.32 -4.09
C ARG A 61 7.07 -22.74 -5.01
N ARG A 62 6.06 -22.07 -4.46
CA ARG A 62 5.01 -21.39 -5.23
C ARG A 62 5.61 -20.24 -6.04
N LEU A 63 6.42 -19.38 -5.43
CA LEU A 63 7.08 -18.26 -6.11
C LEU A 63 8.05 -18.74 -7.20
N LEU A 64 8.82 -19.79 -6.94
CA LEU A 64 9.69 -20.41 -7.94
C LEU A 64 8.88 -21.01 -9.11
N ALA A 65 7.78 -21.70 -8.83
CA ALA A 65 6.91 -22.25 -9.87
C ALA A 65 6.28 -21.15 -10.75
N ILE A 66 5.90 -20.01 -10.16
CA ILE A 66 5.41 -18.85 -10.91
C ILE A 66 6.52 -18.26 -11.77
N ALA A 67 7.73 -18.08 -11.21
CA ALA A 67 8.87 -17.53 -11.93
C ALA A 67 9.28 -18.42 -13.12
N ASP A 68 9.35 -19.73 -12.93
CA ASP A 68 9.61 -20.71 -13.99
C ASP A 68 8.50 -20.69 -15.05
N ALA A 69 7.23 -20.71 -14.62
CA ALA A 69 6.10 -20.59 -15.53
C ALA A 69 6.17 -19.30 -16.37
N TYR A 70 6.60 -18.17 -15.78
CA TYR A 70 6.81 -16.93 -16.51
C TYR A 70 7.95 -17.05 -17.53
N CYS A 71 9.11 -17.53 -17.10
CA CYS A 71 10.32 -17.60 -17.92
C CYS A 71 10.19 -18.58 -19.09
N ASN A 72 9.36 -19.61 -18.97
CA ASN A 72 9.04 -20.52 -20.06
C ASN A 72 8.30 -19.84 -21.23
N SER A 73 7.43 -18.87 -20.93
CA SER A 73 6.67 -18.10 -21.94
C SER A 73 6.54 -16.62 -21.54
N PRO A 74 7.62 -15.81 -21.61
CA PRO A 74 7.63 -14.46 -21.08
C PRO A 74 6.93 -13.45 -22.00
N GLN A 75 6.75 -13.76 -23.28
CA GLN A 75 6.14 -12.87 -24.25
C GLN A 75 4.68 -12.59 -23.88
N ASN A 76 4.37 -11.30 -23.74
CA ASN A 76 3.02 -10.82 -23.39
C ASN A 76 2.41 -11.54 -22.17
N SER A 77 3.26 -11.85 -21.19
CA SER A 77 2.92 -12.42 -19.89
C SER A 77 3.06 -11.39 -18.78
N LEU A 78 2.21 -11.51 -17.76
CA LEU A 78 2.26 -10.68 -16.55
C LEU A 78 2.00 -11.52 -15.31
N VAL A 79 2.82 -11.34 -14.28
CA VAL A 79 2.52 -11.87 -12.95
C VAL A 79 1.74 -10.85 -12.15
N ILE A 80 0.65 -11.28 -11.50
CA ILE A 80 -0.13 -10.46 -10.59
C ILE A 80 0.01 -11.03 -9.19
N SER A 81 0.63 -10.26 -8.30
CA SER A 81 0.80 -10.60 -6.88
C SER A 81 0.24 -9.48 -6.01
N PRO A 82 -0.73 -9.75 -5.12
CA PRO A 82 -1.38 -8.71 -4.35
C PRO A 82 -0.43 -8.09 -3.30
N ALA A 83 0.41 -8.90 -2.65
CA ALA A 83 1.37 -8.43 -1.66
C ALA A 83 2.66 -7.87 -2.30
N ASN A 84 3.11 -6.71 -1.83
CA ASN A 84 4.33 -6.06 -2.35
C ASN A 84 5.61 -6.86 -2.09
N LYS A 85 5.69 -7.56 -0.94
CA LYS A 85 6.84 -8.38 -0.57
C LYS A 85 7.04 -9.50 -1.59
N GLU A 86 6.01 -10.32 -1.81
CA GLU A 86 6.04 -11.41 -2.78
C GLU A 86 6.23 -10.90 -4.21
N ARG A 87 5.60 -9.76 -4.58
CA ARG A 87 5.82 -9.11 -5.89
C ARG A 87 7.30 -8.79 -6.11
N GLY A 88 7.96 -8.22 -5.10
CA GLY A 88 9.39 -7.90 -5.16
C GLY A 88 10.26 -9.15 -5.32
N LEU A 89 9.92 -10.22 -4.58
CA LEU A 89 10.61 -11.51 -4.71
C LEU A 89 10.42 -12.13 -6.09
N LEU A 90 9.20 -12.13 -6.63
CA LEU A 90 8.89 -12.63 -7.97
C LEU A 90 9.66 -11.86 -9.05
N ASN A 91 9.69 -10.53 -8.95
CA ASN A 91 10.48 -9.70 -9.86
C ASN A 91 11.97 -10.09 -9.84
N ALA A 92 12.56 -10.26 -8.65
CA ALA A 92 13.96 -10.65 -8.52
C ALA A 92 14.23 -12.06 -9.06
N LEU A 93 13.38 -13.04 -8.76
CA LEU A 93 13.49 -14.42 -9.25
C LEU A 93 13.40 -14.46 -10.79
N ILE A 94 12.41 -13.77 -11.37
CA ILE A 94 12.22 -13.73 -12.82
C ILE A 94 13.40 -13.05 -13.51
N HIS A 95 13.85 -11.90 -13.01
CA HIS A 95 15.03 -11.21 -13.55
C HIS A 95 16.25 -12.13 -13.60
N ARG A 96 16.59 -12.77 -12.47
CA ARG A 96 17.75 -13.67 -12.39
C ARG A 96 17.60 -14.90 -13.29
N GLN A 97 16.41 -15.47 -13.39
CA GLN A 97 16.16 -16.60 -14.28
C GLN A 97 16.28 -16.20 -15.76
N LEU A 98 15.75 -15.03 -16.16
CA LEU A 98 15.87 -14.55 -17.53
C LEU A 98 17.32 -14.20 -17.91
N GLN A 99 18.14 -13.72 -16.96
CA GLN A 99 19.58 -13.54 -17.15
C GLN A 99 20.31 -14.88 -17.32
N HIS A 100 19.94 -15.87 -16.52
CA HIS A 100 20.47 -17.23 -16.65
C HIS A 100 20.17 -17.80 -18.04
N ASP A 101 18.92 -17.65 -18.50
CA ASP A 101 18.40 -18.12 -19.78
C ASP A 101 18.88 -17.29 -21.00
N GLY A 102 19.62 -16.20 -20.76
CA GLY A 102 20.14 -15.31 -21.81
C GLY A 102 19.08 -14.45 -22.52
N LYS A 103 17.88 -14.33 -21.93
CA LYS A 103 16.78 -13.47 -22.44
C LYS A 103 16.90 -12.02 -21.96
N VAL A 104 17.60 -11.82 -20.85
CA VAL A 104 17.98 -10.52 -20.28
C VAL A 104 19.50 -10.50 -20.16
N SER A 105 20.13 -9.34 -20.39
CA SER A 105 21.58 -9.18 -20.27
C SER A 105 22.06 -9.51 -18.86
N ARG A 106 23.21 -10.17 -18.74
CA ARG A 106 23.85 -10.45 -17.44
C ARG A 106 24.57 -9.23 -16.84
N ALA A 107 24.65 -8.13 -17.59
CA ALA A 107 25.22 -6.88 -17.11
C ALA A 107 24.16 -6.15 -16.26
N ASP A 108 24.33 -6.21 -14.94
CA ASP A 108 23.54 -5.41 -14.00
C ASP A 108 24.03 -3.96 -14.04
N HIS A 109 23.10 -3.03 -14.24
CA HIS A 109 23.28 -1.61 -14.02
C HIS A 109 22.50 -1.22 -12.76
N GLN A 110 23.22 -0.82 -11.72
CA GLN A 110 22.63 -0.44 -10.44
C GLN A 110 22.18 1.02 -10.47
N MET A 111 20.94 1.26 -10.06
CA MET A 111 20.31 2.57 -10.03
C MET A 111 19.53 2.77 -8.72
N THR A 112 19.63 3.97 -8.17
CA THR A 112 18.78 4.42 -7.07
C THR A 112 17.35 4.74 -7.56
N VAL A 113 16.36 4.03 -7.01
CA VAL A 113 14.93 4.28 -7.27
C VAL A 113 14.21 4.80 -6.03
N TYR A 114 13.10 5.51 -6.24
CA TYR A 114 12.21 5.98 -5.17
C TYR A 114 11.10 4.97 -4.89
N VAL A 115 11.15 4.35 -3.71
CA VAL A 115 10.14 3.43 -3.22
C VAL A 115 9.22 4.15 -2.25
N ASN A 116 7.92 4.10 -2.50
CA ASN A 116 6.93 4.78 -1.66
C ASN A 116 6.86 4.17 -0.24
N ARG A 117 6.83 5.02 0.79
CA ARG A 117 6.55 4.64 2.19
C ARG A 117 5.07 4.30 2.37
N GLN A 118 4.70 3.05 2.08
CA GLN A 118 3.31 2.58 2.17
C GLN A 118 2.88 2.24 3.61
N ASP A 119 3.84 2.11 4.51
CA ASP A 119 3.65 1.96 5.96
C ASP A 119 3.14 3.24 6.63
N MET A 120 3.24 4.40 5.95
CA MET A 120 2.77 5.68 6.48
C MET A 120 1.38 6.06 5.94
N THR A 121 0.41 6.14 6.84
CA THR A 121 -0.92 6.72 6.59
C THR A 121 -0.85 8.22 6.34
N GLY A 122 -1.92 8.77 5.77
CA GLY A 122 -2.02 10.23 5.57
C GLY A 122 -1.98 11.02 6.88
N THR A 123 -2.50 10.43 7.97
CA THR A 123 -2.48 11.03 9.30
C THR A 123 -1.09 10.96 9.92
N GLU A 124 -0.39 9.83 9.81
CA GLU A 124 0.99 9.72 10.33
C GLU A 124 1.94 10.73 9.69
N ARG A 125 1.73 11.09 8.42
CA ARG A 125 2.50 12.14 7.74
C ARG A 125 2.38 13.52 8.38
N THR A 126 1.44 13.75 9.30
CA THR A 126 1.35 15.02 10.05
C THR A 126 2.24 15.06 11.28
N PHE A 127 2.86 13.93 11.66
CA PHE A 127 3.72 13.84 12.83
C PHE A 127 5.19 13.68 12.43
N ALA A 128 6.07 14.47 13.03
CA ALA A 128 7.50 14.46 12.76
C ALA A 128 8.17 13.12 13.11
N ASN A 129 7.62 12.36 14.07
CA ASN A 129 8.12 11.04 14.45
C ASN A 129 7.86 9.93 13.42
N ALA A 130 7.00 10.18 12.43
CA ALA A 130 6.78 9.23 11.35
C ALA A 130 7.88 9.31 10.28
N TYR A 131 8.69 10.38 10.28
CA TYR A 131 9.78 10.59 9.33
C TYR A 131 11.11 10.12 9.89
N VAL A 132 11.94 9.57 9.02
CA VAL A 132 13.31 9.12 9.32
C VAL A 132 14.29 10.06 8.63
N ALA A 133 15.14 10.72 9.42
CA ALA A 133 16.18 11.61 8.91
C ALA A 133 17.17 10.83 8.02
N ASP A 134 17.66 11.50 7.00
CA ASP A 134 18.58 11.05 5.94
C ASP A 134 18.05 9.94 5.02
N GLU A 135 16.99 9.23 5.41
CA GLU A 135 16.34 8.18 4.61
C GLU A 135 15.15 8.67 3.79
N ASP A 136 14.28 9.49 4.39
CA ASP A 136 13.00 9.84 3.79
C ASP A 136 13.13 11.03 2.82
N ILE A 137 12.45 10.91 1.68
CA ILE A 137 12.32 11.93 0.66
C ILE A 137 10.85 12.33 0.56
N VAL A 138 10.59 13.62 0.77
CA VAL A 138 9.27 14.21 0.62
C VAL A 138 9.10 14.71 -0.81
N ARG A 139 8.01 14.31 -1.46
CA ARG A 139 7.56 14.88 -2.73
C ARG A 139 6.33 15.75 -2.50
N TYR A 140 6.40 16.99 -2.94
CA TYR A 140 5.32 17.96 -2.79
C TYR A 140 4.33 17.86 -3.95
N ASN A 141 3.06 17.60 -3.65
CA ASN A 141 1.99 17.55 -4.66
C ASN A 141 1.23 18.88 -4.80
N ARG A 142 1.55 19.86 -3.96
CA ARG A 142 0.92 21.18 -3.94
C ARG A 142 2.01 22.24 -3.81
N MET A 143 1.76 23.39 -4.42
CA MET A 143 2.62 24.56 -4.26
C MET A 143 2.51 25.12 -2.85
N SER A 144 3.62 25.58 -2.30
CA SER A 144 3.70 26.29 -1.03
C SER A 144 4.55 27.54 -1.20
N ASN A 145 3.91 28.71 -1.34
CA ASN A 145 4.63 29.98 -1.44
C ASN A 145 5.39 30.34 -0.16
N VAL A 146 4.87 29.91 1.00
CA VAL A 146 5.47 30.18 2.31
C VAL A 146 6.80 29.44 2.47
N HIS A 147 6.91 28.24 1.90
CA HIS A 147 8.08 27.37 2.05
C HIS A 147 8.84 27.17 0.73
N GLY A 148 8.51 27.91 -0.32
CA GLY A 148 9.21 27.88 -1.62
C GLY A 148 9.02 26.63 -2.47
N PHE A 149 8.21 25.65 -2.06
CA PHE A 149 8.04 24.40 -2.81
C PHE A 149 7.04 24.54 -3.96
N LYS A 150 7.42 23.98 -5.12
CA LYS A 150 6.57 23.82 -6.30
C LYS A 150 6.00 22.40 -6.35
N VAL A 151 4.99 22.22 -7.21
CA VAL A 151 4.41 20.89 -7.46
C VAL A 151 5.46 20.02 -8.15
N GLY A 152 5.76 18.87 -7.55
CA GLY A 152 6.73 17.91 -8.05
C GLY A 152 8.11 18.00 -7.40
N ASP A 153 8.37 19.00 -6.55
CA ASP A 153 9.65 19.16 -5.87
C ASP A 153 9.92 17.99 -4.92
N TYR A 154 11.20 17.64 -4.78
CA TYR A 154 11.69 16.65 -3.84
C TYR A 154 12.61 17.32 -2.82
N ALA A 155 12.50 16.93 -1.56
CA ALA A 155 13.42 17.32 -0.51
C ALA A 155 13.69 16.11 0.40
N ARG A 156 14.95 15.93 0.80
CA ARG A 156 15.37 14.91 1.77
C ARG A 156 15.11 15.43 3.17
N VAL A 157 14.56 14.60 4.05
CA VAL A 157 14.46 14.92 5.48
C VAL A 157 15.86 14.82 6.08
N THR A 158 16.41 15.90 6.63
CA THR A 158 17.75 15.92 7.23
C THR A 158 17.71 15.97 8.75
N ALA A 159 16.59 16.38 9.35
CA ALA A 159 16.40 16.34 10.80
C ALA A 159 14.93 16.24 11.16
N THR A 160 14.65 15.64 12.32
CA THR A 160 13.31 15.58 12.92
C THR A 160 13.37 16.07 14.37
N ASN A 161 12.37 16.86 14.78
CA ASN A 161 12.17 17.30 16.16
C ASN A 161 10.77 16.89 16.59
N HIS A 162 10.69 15.85 17.42
CA HIS A 162 9.42 15.27 17.84
C HIS A 162 8.68 16.16 18.86
N GLU A 163 9.41 16.84 19.75
CA GLU A 163 8.82 17.70 20.78
C GLU A 163 8.07 18.89 20.18
N ARG A 164 8.64 19.48 19.11
CA ARG A 164 8.06 20.63 18.40
C ARG A 164 7.21 20.23 17.19
N ASN A 165 7.17 18.95 16.88
CA ASN A 165 6.57 18.38 15.67
C ASN A 165 7.08 19.07 14.39
N GLU A 166 8.41 19.19 14.26
CA GLU A 166 9.07 19.84 13.12
C GLU A 166 9.94 18.84 12.36
N ILE A 167 10.00 19.00 11.05
CA ILE A 167 10.99 18.33 10.19
C ILE A 167 11.80 19.40 9.46
N THR A 168 13.08 19.14 9.28
CA THR A 168 13.94 19.90 8.38
C THR A 168 14.15 19.09 7.12
N VAL A 169 13.91 19.72 5.98
CA VAL A 169 14.13 19.11 4.68
C VAL A 169 15.10 19.93 3.85
N GLU A 170 15.82 19.30 2.95
CA GLU A 170 16.76 19.95 2.03
C GLU A 170 16.52 19.49 0.59
N THR A 171 16.35 20.44 -0.32
CA THR A 171 16.26 20.13 -1.76
C THR A 171 17.64 19.84 -2.34
N LYS A 172 17.70 19.22 -3.54
CA LYS A 172 18.98 18.98 -4.23
C LYS A 172 19.79 20.27 -4.48
N ASP A 173 19.12 21.41 -4.59
CA ASP A 173 19.75 22.72 -4.80
C ASP A 173 20.28 23.35 -3.50
N GLY A 174 20.23 22.63 -2.38
CA GLY A 174 20.71 23.08 -1.06
C GLY A 174 19.72 23.96 -0.28
N HIS A 175 18.46 24.07 -0.74
CA HIS A 175 17.46 24.85 -0.02
C HIS A 175 16.93 24.05 1.18
N ALA A 176 17.39 24.42 2.38
CA ALA A 176 16.95 23.83 3.64
C ALA A 176 15.76 24.61 4.25
N VAL A 177 14.70 23.88 4.64
CA VAL A 177 13.49 24.45 5.25
C VAL A 177 13.05 23.60 6.43
N THR A 178 12.82 24.23 7.58
CA THR A 178 12.19 23.60 8.75
C THR A 178 10.72 23.98 8.83
N TYR A 179 9.82 23.00 8.98
CA TYR A 179 8.38 23.24 9.12
C TYR A 179 7.68 22.14 9.91
N ASN A 180 6.49 22.45 10.41
CA ASN A 180 5.59 21.47 11.02
C ASN A 180 4.81 20.70 9.94
N PRO A 181 4.89 19.36 9.86
CA PRO A 181 4.27 18.57 8.77
C PRO A 181 2.76 18.77 8.61
N THR A 182 2.05 19.20 9.66
CA THR A 182 0.61 19.55 9.58
C THR A 182 0.32 20.67 8.56
N ARG A 183 1.28 21.55 8.30
CA ARG A 183 1.12 22.69 7.38
C ARG A 183 1.19 22.30 5.90
N LEU A 184 1.84 21.19 5.58
CA LEU A 184 2.04 20.72 4.20
C LEU A 184 1.43 19.33 4.02
N SER A 185 0.10 19.28 3.98
CA SER A 185 -0.67 18.05 3.76
C SER A 185 -0.66 17.60 2.29
N GLY A 186 -0.90 16.31 2.08
CA GLY A 186 -0.99 15.72 0.75
C GLY A 186 0.35 15.43 0.07
N VAL A 187 1.45 15.43 0.82
CA VAL A 187 2.77 14.98 0.34
C VAL A 187 2.83 13.46 0.18
N ASN A 188 3.73 13.00 -0.67
CA ASN A 188 4.17 11.61 -0.70
C ASN A 188 5.55 11.49 -0.06
N VAL A 189 5.77 10.39 0.66
CA VAL A 189 7.08 10.08 1.25
C VAL A 189 7.63 8.85 0.55
N TYR A 190 8.91 8.91 0.21
CA TYR A 190 9.65 7.86 -0.46
C TYR A 190 10.94 7.58 0.29
N GLN A 191 11.53 6.43 0.02
CA GLN A 191 12.90 6.11 0.39
C GLN A 191 13.68 5.69 -0.84
N GLU A 192 14.97 5.99 -0.83
CA GLU A 192 15.90 5.51 -1.84
C GLU A 192 16.20 4.02 -1.64
N ARG A 193 16.18 3.27 -2.74
CA ARG A 193 16.59 1.87 -2.77
C ARG A 193 17.40 1.61 -4.02
N GLU A 194 18.46 0.84 -3.88
CA GLU A 194 19.21 0.36 -5.03
C GLU A 194 18.47 -0.78 -5.73
N ARG A 195 18.45 -0.70 -7.06
CA ARG A 195 17.88 -1.72 -7.94
C ARG A 195 18.79 -1.94 -9.12
N ASN A 196 19.00 -3.20 -9.45
CA ASN A 196 19.73 -3.59 -10.64
C ASN A 196 18.74 -3.73 -11.79
N PHE A 197 19.08 -3.15 -12.93
CA PHE A 197 18.37 -3.30 -14.20
C PHE A 197 19.36 -3.73 -15.27
N SER A 198 18.86 -4.41 -16.29
CA SER A 198 19.63 -4.93 -17.41
C SER A 198 18.88 -4.72 -18.71
N GLU A 199 19.63 -4.68 -19.82
CA GLU A 199 19.02 -4.68 -21.14
C GLU A 199 18.13 -5.92 -21.32
N GLY A 200 16.93 -5.72 -21.83
CA GLY A 200 15.88 -6.72 -21.92
C GLY A 200 14.93 -6.73 -20.72
N ASP A 201 15.22 -6.00 -19.64
CA ASP A 201 14.34 -6.01 -18.47
C ASP A 201 12.97 -5.38 -18.76
N ARG A 202 11.94 -6.03 -18.22
CA ARG A 202 10.59 -5.46 -18.14
C ARG A 202 10.54 -4.49 -16.97
N ILE A 203 10.09 -3.26 -17.20
CA ILE A 203 9.92 -2.25 -16.15
C ILE A 203 8.50 -1.70 -16.08
N GLN A 204 8.14 -1.17 -14.91
CA GLN A 204 6.91 -0.43 -14.65
C GLN A 204 7.24 0.98 -14.16
N PHE A 205 6.60 1.97 -14.76
CA PHE A 205 6.63 3.35 -14.25
C PHE A 205 5.73 3.46 -13.02
N ARG A 206 6.28 3.94 -11.90
CA ARG A 206 5.63 4.01 -10.57
C ARG A 206 5.12 5.41 -10.23
N ALA A 207 5.31 6.37 -11.13
CA ALA A 207 4.73 7.70 -11.12
C ALA A 207 4.51 8.19 -12.56
N PRO A 208 3.66 9.19 -12.80
CA PRO A 208 3.55 9.80 -14.12
C PRO A 208 4.87 10.48 -14.53
N PHE A 209 5.32 10.25 -15.77
CA PHE A 209 6.46 10.96 -16.36
C PHE A 209 5.94 11.93 -17.42
N ALA A 210 5.64 13.16 -17.00
CA ALA A 210 4.90 14.13 -17.81
C ALA A 210 5.64 14.52 -19.11
N GLU A 211 6.97 14.70 -19.02
CA GLU A 211 7.82 15.05 -20.16
C GLU A 211 7.67 14.05 -21.31
N HIS A 212 7.67 12.75 -20.99
CA HIS A 212 7.48 11.67 -21.97
C HIS A 212 6.02 11.22 -22.09
N ARG A 213 5.06 11.89 -21.45
CA ARG A 213 3.63 11.51 -21.44
C ARG A 213 3.42 10.02 -21.07
N VAL A 214 4.16 9.53 -20.09
CA VAL A 214 4.04 8.16 -19.59
C VAL A 214 3.14 8.16 -18.36
N ALA A 215 2.15 7.27 -18.35
CA ALA A 215 1.23 7.16 -17.23
C ALA A 215 1.83 6.32 -16.08
N ASN A 216 1.36 6.56 -14.86
CA ASN A 216 1.65 5.66 -13.75
C ASN A 216 1.09 4.26 -14.05
N GLY A 217 1.91 3.22 -13.85
CA GLY A 217 1.58 1.83 -14.12
C GLY A 217 1.83 1.39 -15.55
N GLU A 218 2.25 2.29 -16.45
CA GLU A 218 2.64 1.93 -17.81
C GLU A 218 3.87 1.00 -17.77
N LEU A 219 3.89 0.02 -18.67
CA LEU A 219 4.93 -1.00 -18.78
C LEU A 219 5.78 -0.74 -20.02
N GLY A 220 7.06 -1.11 -19.91
CA GLY A 220 8.00 -1.06 -21.01
C GLY A 220 9.09 -2.10 -20.86
N THR A 221 9.96 -2.17 -21.85
CA THR A 221 11.14 -3.03 -21.87
C THR A 221 12.36 -2.18 -22.15
N ILE A 222 13.39 -2.31 -21.29
CA ILE A 222 14.67 -1.64 -21.51
C ILE A 222 15.31 -2.26 -22.75
N ARG A 223 15.48 -1.45 -23.79
CA ARG A 223 16.15 -1.84 -25.03
C ARG A 223 17.65 -1.65 -24.94
N GLN A 224 18.06 -0.59 -24.26
CA GLN A 224 19.47 -0.25 -24.15
C GLN A 224 19.74 0.52 -22.86
N ILE A 225 20.91 0.26 -22.29
CA ILE A 225 21.48 1.05 -21.20
C ILE A 225 22.84 1.57 -21.69
N LYS A 226 22.96 2.89 -21.84
CA LYS A 226 24.23 3.55 -22.15
C LYS A 226 24.56 4.51 -21.02
N ASP A 227 25.62 4.23 -20.28
CA ASP A 227 25.99 5.01 -19.09
C ASP A 227 24.77 5.15 -18.14
N GLU A 228 24.27 6.38 -17.95
CA GLU A 228 23.09 6.70 -17.13
C GLU A 228 21.82 6.95 -17.95
N GLU A 229 21.81 6.61 -19.25
CA GLU A 229 20.67 6.79 -20.14
C GLU A 229 19.99 5.45 -20.46
N PHE A 230 18.68 5.40 -20.23
CA PHE A 230 17.84 4.26 -20.54
C PHE A 230 17.04 4.51 -21.81
N ILE A 231 17.09 3.59 -22.76
CA ILE A 231 16.16 3.54 -23.89
C ILE A 231 15.11 2.47 -23.60
N VAL A 232 13.85 2.88 -23.52
CA VAL A 232 12.72 2.02 -23.14
C VAL A 232 11.68 1.97 -24.26
N ALA A 233 11.38 0.76 -24.73
CA ALA A 233 10.25 0.50 -25.60
C ALA A 233 9.00 0.26 -24.74
N LEU A 234 8.05 1.19 -24.79
CA LEU A 234 6.78 1.12 -24.08
C LEU A 234 5.81 0.16 -24.78
N ASP A 235 4.91 -0.46 -24.01
CA ASP A 235 3.84 -1.31 -24.54
C ASP A 235 2.87 -0.56 -25.44
N SER A 236 2.80 0.77 -25.31
CA SER A 236 2.05 1.65 -26.20
C SER A 236 2.64 1.72 -27.62
N GLY A 237 3.79 1.09 -27.86
CA GLY A 237 4.49 1.07 -29.15
C GLY A 237 5.44 2.25 -29.35
N ARG A 238 5.54 3.14 -28.36
CA ARG A 238 6.47 4.27 -28.35
C ARG A 238 7.83 3.84 -27.79
N GLU A 239 8.87 4.54 -28.19
CA GLU A 239 10.19 4.47 -27.57
C GLU A 239 10.52 5.79 -26.89
N ILE A 240 11.16 5.74 -25.73
CA ILE A 240 11.61 6.91 -24.98
C ILE A 240 13.03 6.70 -24.47
N GLY A 241 13.84 7.76 -24.50
CA GLY A 241 15.14 7.82 -23.86
C GLY A 241 15.09 8.78 -22.68
N PHE A 242 15.67 8.43 -21.53
CA PHE A 242 15.80 9.34 -20.40
C PHE A 242 17.01 9.00 -19.52
N GLU A 243 17.58 10.03 -18.89
CA GLU A 243 18.61 9.87 -17.86
C GLU A 243 17.98 9.38 -16.55
N THR A 244 18.57 8.37 -15.93
CA THR A 244 18.13 7.74 -14.66
C THR A 244 17.94 8.78 -13.55
N GLU A 245 18.78 9.81 -13.49
CA GLU A 245 18.70 10.87 -12.49
C GLU A 245 17.46 11.76 -12.62
N LYS A 246 16.92 11.92 -13.84
CA LYS A 246 15.72 12.71 -14.12
C LYS A 246 14.45 11.99 -13.69
N PHE A 247 14.48 10.66 -13.63
CA PHE A 247 13.30 9.88 -13.27
C PHE A 247 13.62 8.58 -12.50
N ARG A 248 13.45 8.64 -11.18
CA ARG A 248 13.72 7.53 -10.24
C ARG A 248 12.49 6.68 -9.87
N HIS A 249 11.34 6.90 -10.49
CA HIS A 249 10.10 6.16 -10.16
C HIS A 249 9.88 4.97 -11.08
N ILE A 250 10.83 4.04 -11.11
CA ILE A 250 10.73 2.79 -11.87
C ILE A 250 10.94 1.58 -10.95
N ASP A 251 10.40 0.44 -11.36
CA ASP A 251 10.65 -0.87 -10.75
C ASP A 251 10.52 -1.94 -11.83
N HIS A 252 10.92 -3.17 -11.53
CA HIS A 252 10.66 -4.31 -12.42
C HIS A 252 9.15 -4.50 -12.65
N GLY A 253 8.81 -4.78 -13.90
CA GLY A 253 7.45 -4.91 -14.42
C GLY A 253 7.01 -6.35 -14.73
N TYR A 254 7.79 -7.36 -14.32
CA TYR A 254 7.43 -8.77 -14.50
C TYR A 254 6.20 -9.14 -13.65
N ALA A 255 6.24 -8.70 -12.39
CA ALA A 255 5.19 -8.85 -11.40
C ALA A 255 4.67 -7.48 -10.93
N VAL A 256 3.35 -7.34 -10.95
CA VAL A 256 2.64 -6.12 -10.56
C VAL A 256 1.53 -6.43 -9.55
N THR A 257 1.03 -5.41 -8.85
CA THR A 257 -0.15 -5.59 -8.01
C THR A 257 -1.43 -5.57 -8.83
N SER A 258 -2.48 -6.23 -8.34
CA SER A 258 -3.81 -6.25 -8.99
C SER A 258 -4.32 -4.85 -9.30
N TYR A 259 -4.18 -3.91 -8.36
CA TYR A 259 -4.53 -2.50 -8.55
C TYR A 259 -3.74 -1.85 -9.69
N SER A 260 -2.41 -2.02 -9.72
CA SER A 260 -1.56 -1.43 -10.76
C SER A 260 -1.75 -2.07 -12.14
N SER A 261 -2.30 -3.28 -12.22
CA SER A 261 -2.68 -3.93 -13.48
C SER A 261 -4.01 -3.43 -14.06
N GLN A 262 -4.73 -2.55 -13.37
CA GLN A 262 -6.06 -2.14 -13.80
C GLN A 262 -6.03 -1.44 -15.17
N GLY A 263 -6.82 -1.97 -16.11
CA GLY A 263 -6.88 -1.49 -17.49
C GLY A 263 -5.92 -2.22 -18.44
N GLN A 264 -4.88 -2.88 -17.92
CA GLN A 264 -3.94 -3.64 -18.73
C GLN A 264 -4.62 -4.86 -19.35
N THR A 265 -4.09 -5.31 -20.49
CA THR A 265 -4.52 -6.51 -21.18
C THR A 265 -3.30 -7.20 -21.77
N VAL A 266 -3.06 -8.43 -21.35
CA VAL A 266 -1.93 -9.28 -21.78
C VAL A 266 -2.46 -10.62 -22.25
N ASP A 267 -1.67 -11.39 -23.00
CA ASP A 267 -2.14 -12.67 -23.50
C ASP A 267 -2.19 -13.70 -22.37
N ARG A 268 -1.23 -13.65 -21.44
CA ARG A 268 -1.10 -14.60 -20.33
C ARG A 268 -0.92 -13.90 -18.98
N VAL A 269 -1.65 -14.39 -17.98
CA VAL A 269 -1.57 -13.92 -16.59
C VAL A 269 -1.25 -15.07 -15.65
N LEU A 270 -0.28 -14.87 -14.77
CA LEU A 270 0.04 -15.77 -13.66
C LEU A 270 -0.32 -15.06 -12.36
N VAL A 271 -1.26 -15.60 -11.60
CA VAL A 271 -1.74 -14.99 -10.37
C VAL A 271 -1.09 -15.69 -9.19
N ASN A 272 -0.36 -14.95 -8.36
CA ASN A 272 0.01 -15.42 -7.02
C ASN A 272 -1.16 -15.15 -6.08
N ALA A 273 -1.75 -16.19 -5.54
CA ALA A 273 -2.91 -16.11 -4.64
C ALA A 273 -2.64 -16.93 -3.38
N ASP A 274 -1.90 -16.33 -2.45
CA ASP A 274 -1.75 -16.87 -1.10
C ASP A 274 -3.07 -16.75 -0.33
N ALA A 275 -3.68 -17.87 -0.02
CA ALA A 275 -4.97 -17.96 0.68
C ALA A 275 -4.89 -17.50 2.15
N ASN A 276 -3.69 -17.33 2.71
CA ASN A 276 -3.48 -16.79 4.05
C ASN A 276 -3.35 -15.26 4.07
N GLU A 277 -3.32 -14.60 2.90
CA GLU A 277 -3.25 -13.15 2.82
C GLU A 277 -4.50 -12.46 3.38
N SER A 278 -4.33 -11.20 3.77
CA SER A 278 -5.44 -10.41 4.32
C SER A 278 -6.60 -10.26 3.34
N ASP A 279 -7.81 -10.09 3.86
CA ASP A 279 -9.02 -9.83 3.06
C ASP A 279 -8.87 -8.60 2.15
N LEU A 280 -8.06 -7.62 2.56
CA LEU A 280 -7.77 -6.43 1.75
C LEU A 280 -7.02 -6.78 0.46
N LEU A 281 -6.16 -7.80 0.50
CA LEU A 281 -5.26 -8.20 -0.57
C LEU A 281 -5.85 -9.32 -1.44
N LEU A 282 -6.53 -10.29 -0.82
CA LEU A 282 -7.20 -11.40 -1.51
C LEU A 282 -8.71 -11.35 -1.26
N ASN A 283 -9.44 -10.91 -2.28
CA ASN A 283 -10.89 -10.79 -2.27
C ASN A 283 -11.46 -10.94 -3.68
N GLN A 284 -12.78 -10.95 -3.78
CA GLN A 284 -13.49 -11.09 -5.05
C GLN A 284 -12.99 -10.10 -6.12
N ARG A 285 -12.80 -8.83 -5.75
CA ARG A 285 -12.37 -7.78 -6.68
C ARG A 285 -10.96 -8.06 -7.20
N MET A 286 -10.05 -8.50 -6.35
CA MET A 286 -8.71 -8.91 -6.75
C MET A 286 -8.80 -10.06 -7.77
N GLY A 287 -9.56 -11.12 -7.47
CA GLY A 287 -9.73 -12.26 -8.36
C GLY A 287 -10.28 -11.88 -9.73
N TYR A 288 -11.35 -11.07 -9.76
CA TYR A 288 -11.90 -10.55 -11.02
C TYR A 288 -10.89 -9.69 -11.78
N VAL A 289 -10.25 -8.73 -11.11
CA VAL A 289 -9.28 -7.83 -11.74
C VAL A 289 -8.11 -8.63 -12.31
N ALA A 290 -7.56 -9.61 -11.59
CA ALA A 290 -6.42 -10.38 -12.03
C ALA A 290 -6.74 -11.28 -13.22
N VAL A 291 -7.77 -12.13 -13.11
CA VAL A 291 -8.13 -13.10 -14.16
C VAL A 291 -8.61 -12.39 -15.43
N SER A 292 -9.32 -11.26 -15.29
CA SER A 292 -9.85 -10.53 -16.44
C SER A 292 -8.78 -9.82 -17.29
N ARG A 293 -7.50 -9.74 -16.86
CA ARG A 293 -6.42 -9.15 -17.68
C ARG A 293 -5.96 -10.05 -18.83
N ALA A 294 -6.13 -11.36 -18.68
CA ALA A 294 -5.71 -12.34 -19.68
C ALA A 294 -6.62 -12.34 -20.91
N ARG A 295 -6.03 -12.39 -22.11
CA ARG A 295 -6.76 -12.68 -23.36
C ARG A 295 -6.88 -14.18 -23.62
N GLU A 296 -5.81 -14.94 -23.37
CA GLU A 296 -5.71 -16.36 -23.73
C GLU A 296 -5.66 -17.26 -22.51
N GLU A 297 -4.78 -16.93 -21.55
CA GLU A 297 -4.47 -17.80 -20.44
C GLU A 297 -4.41 -17.06 -19.11
N ALA A 298 -5.11 -17.59 -18.12
CA ALA A 298 -4.92 -17.23 -16.72
C ALA A 298 -4.61 -18.51 -15.94
N LEU A 299 -3.54 -18.48 -15.14
CA LEU A 299 -3.17 -19.52 -14.19
C LEU A 299 -3.16 -18.92 -12.79
N ILE A 300 -3.74 -19.61 -11.81
CA ILE A 300 -3.69 -19.23 -10.41
C ILE A 300 -2.79 -20.20 -9.65
N PHE A 301 -1.80 -19.66 -8.97
CA PHE A 301 -0.93 -20.39 -8.05
C PHE A 301 -1.37 -20.07 -6.64
N THR A 302 -1.66 -21.10 -5.84
CA THR A 302 -2.15 -20.93 -4.47
C THR A 302 -1.57 -21.99 -3.55
N ASN A 303 -1.48 -21.69 -2.25
CA ASN A 303 -1.14 -22.68 -1.22
C ASN A 303 -2.28 -23.68 -0.94
N SER A 304 -3.54 -23.31 -1.18
CA SER A 304 -4.68 -24.21 -0.98
C SER A 304 -5.87 -23.79 -1.84
N THR A 305 -6.31 -24.66 -2.75
CA THR A 305 -7.47 -24.43 -3.62
C THR A 305 -8.77 -24.27 -2.82
N ASP A 306 -8.90 -24.98 -1.71
CA ASP A 306 -10.10 -24.91 -0.87
C ASP A 306 -10.16 -23.61 -0.07
N GLN A 307 -9.03 -23.16 0.50
CA GLN A 307 -8.97 -21.88 1.18
C GLN A 307 -9.10 -20.70 0.20
N LEU A 308 -8.55 -20.84 -1.03
CA LEU A 308 -8.67 -19.84 -2.08
C LEU A 308 -10.14 -19.53 -2.42
N LYS A 309 -11.00 -20.55 -2.48
CA LYS A 309 -12.45 -20.35 -2.70
C LYS A 309 -13.02 -19.45 -1.61
N ALA A 310 -12.75 -19.78 -0.34
CA ALA A 310 -13.24 -19.02 0.79
C ALA A 310 -12.67 -17.60 0.86
N ALA A 311 -11.40 -17.41 0.50
CA ALA A 311 -10.75 -16.09 0.51
C ALA A 311 -11.30 -15.18 -0.59
N LEU A 312 -11.49 -15.70 -1.81
CA LEU A 312 -12.01 -14.91 -2.92
C LEU A 312 -13.52 -14.65 -2.84
N ASP A 313 -14.28 -15.45 -2.11
CA ASP A 313 -15.73 -15.24 -1.90
C ASP A 313 -16.02 -14.11 -0.91
N ARG A 314 -15.01 -13.62 -0.19
CA ARG A 314 -15.15 -12.48 0.72
C ARG A 314 -15.39 -11.21 -0.08
N ASN A 315 -16.52 -10.54 0.22
CA ASN A 315 -16.79 -9.21 -0.30
C ASN A 315 -16.26 -8.15 0.67
N VAL A 316 -15.22 -7.42 0.25
CA VAL A 316 -14.69 -6.28 1.01
C VAL A 316 -15.34 -5.02 0.46
N ASP A 317 -16.59 -4.79 0.85
CA ASP A 317 -17.23 -3.51 0.61
C ASP A 317 -16.60 -2.47 1.54
N LYS A 318 -16.13 -1.35 0.98
CA LYS A 318 -15.72 -0.15 1.73
C LYS A 318 -16.82 0.34 2.67
N GLU A 319 -18.07 -0.06 2.43
CA GLU A 319 -19.21 0.20 3.30
C GLU A 319 -19.05 -0.50 4.66
N MET A 320 -18.55 -1.73 4.75
CA MET A 320 -18.40 -2.43 6.04
C MET A 320 -17.42 -1.76 7.01
N ALA A 321 -16.38 -1.07 6.52
CA ALA A 321 -15.48 -0.32 7.38
C ALA A 321 -16.14 0.95 7.96
N ILE A 322 -16.98 1.62 7.17
CA ILE A 322 -17.75 2.79 7.61
C ILE A 322 -18.95 2.38 8.46
N GLU A 323 -19.56 1.24 8.15
CA GLU A 323 -20.71 0.69 8.86
C GLU A 323 -20.29 0.05 10.18
N ALA A 324 -19.12 -0.58 10.27
CA ALA A 324 -18.52 -0.96 11.55
C ALA A 324 -18.19 0.27 12.42
N LEU A 325 -17.71 1.37 11.82
CA LEU A 325 -17.50 2.66 12.50
C LEU A 325 -18.81 3.37 12.87
N ARG A 326 -19.88 3.21 12.09
CA ARG A 326 -21.23 3.71 12.41
C ARG A 326 -21.88 2.89 13.50
N GLN A 327 -21.81 1.56 13.43
CA GLN A 327 -22.32 0.67 14.46
C GLN A 327 -21.49 0.74 15.75
N SER A 328 -20.20 1.10 15.70
CA SER A 328 -19.42 1.42 16.89
C SER A 328 -19.73 2.81 17.43
N ARG A 329 -20.16 3.75 16.59
CA ARG A 329 -20.72 5.04 17.04
C ARG A 329 -22.09 4.86 17.67
N GLU A 330 -23.00 4.14 17.04
CA GLU A 330 -24.36 3.88 17.52
C GLU A 330 -24.39 3.01 18.78
N ARG A 331 -23.43 2.08 18.96
CA ARG A 331 -23.23 1.36 20.24
C ARG A 331 -22.62 2.22 21.36
N ASN A 332 -22.08 3.39 21.04
CA ASN A 332 -21.49 4.34 21.99
C ASN A 332 -22.33 5.62 22.14
N LEU A 333 -23.55 5.69 21.59
CA LEU A 333 -24.52 6.67 22.04
C LEU A 333 -25.16 6.14 23.34
N PRO A 334 -25.04 6.84 24.48
CA PRO A 334 -25.80 6.47 25.66
C PRO A 334 -27.29 6.45 25.31
N SER A 335 -28.02 5.46 25.81
CA SER A 335 -29.46 5.37 25.61
C SER A 335 -30.10 6.67 26.12
N GLN A 336 -31.22 7.09 25.50
CA GLN A 336 -31.95 8.28 25.94
C GLN A 336 -32.37 8.22 27.42
N GLU A 337 -32.39 7.03 28.04
CA GLU A 337 -32.61 6.83 29.48
C GLU A 337 -31.41 7.23 30.37
N GLU A 338 -30.19 7.33 29.84
CA GLU A 338 -28.99 7.79 30.57
C GLU A 338 -28.79 9.31 30.48
N SER A 339 -29.29 9.96 29.43
CA SER A 339 -29.20 11.43 29.27
C SER A 339 -30.23 12.19 30.13
N GLU A 340 -31.33 11.56 30.53
CA GLU A 340 -32.34 12.18 31.42
C GLU A 340 -31.95 12.18 32.91
N ARG A 341 -30.91 11.44 33.32
CA ARG A 341 -30.41 11.47 34.71
C ARG A 341 -29.43 12.59 35.02
N PHE A 342 -28.96 13.33 34.02
CA PHE A 342 -27.93 14.37 34.19
C PHE A 342 -28.44 15.81 34.04
N LEU A 343 -29.76 16.02 34.08
CA LEU A 343 -30.37 17.35 34.03
C LEU A 343 -31.46 17.52 35.10
N THR A 344 -31.08 17.46 36.37
CA THR A 344 -31.81 18.16 37.43
C THR A 344 -30.83 18.91 38.34
N PRO A 345 -31.00 20.22 38.56
CA PRO A 345 -30.12 21.01 39.42
C PRO A 345 -30.73 21.11 40.82
N THR A 346 -30.05 20.61 41.87
CA THR A 346 -30.11 21.27 43.20
C THR A 346 -29.07 20.77 44.21
N ASN A 347 -28.57 21.76 44.97
CA ASN A 347 -27.95 21.70 46.30
C ASN A 347 -26.43 21.48 46.41
N GLU A 348 -25.74 22.62 46.29
CA GLU A 348 -24.66 23.09 47.18
C GLU A 348 -24.74 22.47 48.58
N THR A 349 -23.70 21.73 49.01
CA THR A 349 -23.17 21.63 50.40
C THR A 349 -22.17 20.48 50.63
N HIS A 350 -21.42 19.98 49.63
CA HIS A 350 -20.53 18.83 49.90
C HIS A 350 -19.13 18.83 49.26
N LEU A 351 -18.65 19.95 48.68
CA LEU A 351 -17.29 20.03 48.10
C LEU A 351 -16.30 20.94 48.86
N GLU A 352 -16.74 21.66 49.89
CA GLU A 352 -15.84 22.40 50.81
C GLU A 352 -15.24 21.54 51.93
N GLN A 353 -15.73 20.30 52.14
CA GLN A 353 -15.18 19.39 53.17
C GLN A 353 -14.21 18.33 52.62
N ALA A 354 -13.95 18.32 51.31
CA ALA A 354 -13.02 17.38 50.66
C ALA A 354 -11.61 17.97 50.44
N PHE A 355 -11.42 19.29 50.64
CA PHE A 355 -10.12 19.96 50.48
C PHE A 355 -9.35 20.19 51.79
N GLU A 356 -9.96 19.97 52.96
CA GLU A 356 -9.29 20.14 54.28
C GLU A 356 -8.79 18.85 54.94
N ARG A 357 -8.97 17.68 54.30
CA ARG A 357 -8.57 16.38 54.88
C ARG A 357 -7.30 15.74 54.33
N ASP A 358 -6.70 16.29 53.27
CA ASP A 358 -5.41 15.81 52.74
C ASP A 358 -4.21 16.69 53.15
N ASN A 359 -4.43 17.88 53.71
CA ASN A 359 -3.34 18.76 54.15
C ASN A 359 -2.93 18.60 55.63
N SER A 360 -3.63 17.76 56.41
CA SER A 360 -3.29 17.47 57.83
C SER A 360 -2.47 16.19 58.01
N ARG A 361 -2.14 15.50 56.91
CA ARG A 361 -1.38 14.24 56.92
C ARG A 361 0.10 14.39 56.54
N VAL A 362 0.53 15.63 56.23
CA VAL A 362 1.93 15.97 55.93
C VAL A 362 2.62 16.69 57.10
N GLU A 363 1.89 17.38 57.99
CA GLU A 363 2.48 18.04 59.19
C GLU A 363 2.59 17.14 60.44
N SER A 364 2.07 15.91 60.40
CA SER A 364 2.11 14.95 61.52
C SER A 364 3.25 13.93 61.45
N ILE A 365 4.11 14.00 60.42
CA ILE A 365 5.30 13.15 60.29
C ILE A 365 6.59 13.90 60.70
N GLU A 366 6.63 15.24 60.62
CA GLU A 366 7.80 16.03 61.04
C GLU A 366 7.85 16.35 62.55
N ASN A 367 6.75 16.19 63.30
CA ASN A 367 6.72 16.45 64.76
C ASN A 367 6.70 15.17 65.63
N GLY A 368 6.79 13.98 65.02
CA GLY A 368 6.80 12.70 65.73
C GLY A 368 8.19 12.08 65.94
N GLN A 369 9.22 12.51 65.20
CA GLN A 369 10.59 11.98 65.31
C GLN A 369 11.53 12.82 66.22
N ALA A 370 11.03 13.85 66.90
CA ALA A 370 11.82 14.71 67.79
C ALA A 370 11.52 14.53 69.29
N ARG A 371 10.74 13.51 69.69
CA ARG A 371 10.34 13.30 71.10
C ARG A 371 10.48 11.89 71.66
N GLU A 372 11.14 10.97 70.94
CA GLU A 372 11.43 9.60 71.43
C GLU A 372 12.93 9.25 71.48
N GLU A 373 13.82 10.24 71.36
CA GLU A 373 15.28 10.06 71.54
C GLU A 373 15.89 10.92 72.66
N MET A 374 15.07 11.37 73.62
CA MET A 374 15.55 12.17 74.76
C MET A 374 14.94 11.75 76.10
N ASP A 375 14.81 10.44 76.32
CA ASP A 375 14.64 9.81 77.64
C ASP A 375 15.41 8.46 77.71
N LEU A 376 16.64 8.49 77.20
CA LEU A 376 17.71 7.56 77.57
C LEU A 376 18.84 8.41 78.16
N ASP A 377 19.14 8.13 79.43
CA ASP A 377 20.27 8.58 80.24
C ASP A 377 20.18 9.94 80.97
N LEU A 378 19.44 9.91 82.08
CA LEU A 378 20.03 10.26 83.38
C LEU A 378 21.15 9.25 83.70
N GLY A 379 22.36 9.61 83.28
CA GLY A 379 23.59 8.86 83.53
C GLY A 379 24.81 9.78 83.61
N SER A 380 24.94 10.45 84.77
CA SER A 380 26.14 11.17 85.28
C SER A 380 26.53 12.50 84.66
#